data_AF-A0AAW6FKU8-F1
#
_entry.id   AF-A0AAW6FKU8-F1
#
_cell.length_a   1.000
_cell.length_b   1.000
_cell.length_c   1.000
_cell.angle_alpha   90.00
_cell.angle_beta   90.00
_cell.angle_gamma   90.00
#
_symmetry.space_group_name_H-M   'P 1'
#
loop_
_entity.id
_entity.type
_entity.pdbx_description
1 polymer ?
#
loop_
_entity_poly.entity_id
_entity_poly.type
_entity_poly.pdbx_seq_one_letter_code
_entity_poly.pdbx_strand_id
1 'polypeptide(L)'
;MDIQTAKQIRIADYLHSLGYSPVKQQGINLWYKSPLREETEASFKVNIERNQWYDFALGKGGGTIELASHLYATDHIPYILERIAEQTPHIRPDSFSFGKQSSSEPRFQQLEIVPLSSPALLSYLQERGINTELAKRECREAHFTNNGKRYFAIAFPNISGGYEIRNRYFKGCIAPKEISHIRQAGKARETCYVFEGFMDYLSFLTLRLENCPKFPELDRQDYMVLNSVSNVSKALYPLGSYERIHCFFDNDRAGMEALRQIRMEYGRDLYIRDASQTYSGCKDLNEYLQKQAERNRQVQSVRETHTQPPKKKNGFRL
;
A
#
# COMPACT_ATOMS: atom_id res chain seq x y z
N MET A 1 41.56 4.19 10.36
CA MET A 1 40.45 3.46 9.71
C MET A 1 40.51 3.70 8.22
N ASP A 2 40.18 2.72 7.38
CA ASP A 2 40.06 2.92 5.93
C ASP A 2 38.61 3.22 5.47
N ILE A 3 38.45 3.62 4.21
CA ILE A 3 37.16 4.00 3.62
C ILE A 3 36.16 2.83 3.60
N GLN A 4 36.64 1.60 3.37
CA GLN A 4 35.75 0.43 3.27
C GLN A 4 35.17 0.08 4.63
N THR A 5 36.01 0.13 5.67
CA THR A 5 35.63 -0.07 7.06
C THR A 5 34.61 1.00 7.49
N ALA A 6 34.86 2.27 7.16
CA ALA A 6 33.95 3.36 7.49
C ALA A 6 32.57 3.21 6.84
N LYS A 7 32.49 2.68 5.61
CA LYS A 7 31.22 2.40 4.91
C LYS A 7 30.41 1.27 5.56
N GLN A 8 31.06 0.35 6.26
CA GLN A 8 30.41 -0.76 6.94
C GLN A 8 29.83 -0.38 8.31
N ILE A 9 30.24 0.76 8.88
CA ILE A 9 29.69 1.26 10.14
C ILE A 9 28.23 1.63 9.92
N ARG A 10 27.35 1.05 10.74
CA ARG A 10 25.91 1.35 10.70
C ARG A 10 25.68 2.79 11.12
N ILE A 11 24.97 3.54 10.29
CA ILE A 11 24.64 4.95 10.56
C ILE A 11 23.86 5.09 11.86
N ALA A 12 22.96 4.15 12.17
CA ALA A 12 22.19 4.17 13.41
C ALA A 12 23.10 4.13 14.66
N ASP A 13 24.15 3.30 14.62
CA ASP A 13 25.10 3.15 15.71
C ASP A 13 26.00 4.36 15.83
N TYR A 14 26.45 4.90 14.69
CA TYR A 14 27.26 6.12 14.64
C TYR A 14 26.49 7.36 15.13
N LEU A 15 25.22 7.50 14.78
CA LEU A 15 24.37 8.56 15.32
C LEU A 15 24.16 8.39 16.82
N HIS A 16 23.99 7.16 17.30
CA HIS A 16 23.84 6.88 18.72
C HIS A 16 25.10 7.21 19.53
N SER A 17 26.30 6.90 19.02
CA SER A 17 27.56 7.26 19.68
C SER A 17 27.73 8.78 19.79
N LEU A 18 27.16 9.53 18.84
CA LEU A 18 27.09 10.99 18.87
C LEU A 18 25.95 11.56 19.74
N GLY A 19 25.15 10.70 20.39
CA GLY A 19 24.06 11.09 21.29
C GLY A 19 22.70 11.27 20.61
N TYR A 20 22.57 10.99 19.32
CA TYR A 20 21.29 11.08 18.61
C TYR A 20 20.49 9.79 18.76
N SER A 21 19.21 9.93 19.11
CA SER A 21 18.26 8.80 19.16
C SER A 21 17.13 9.03 18.16
N PRO A 22 16.64 7.99 17.49
CA PRO A 22 15.50 8.13 16.59
C PRO A 22 14.24 8.47 17.39
N VAL A 23 13.34 9.23 16.79
CA VAL A 23 12.05 9.60 17.37
C VAL A 23 10.93 8.64 17.00
N LYS A 24 11.06 7.94 15.85
CA LYS A 24 10.10 6.93 15.39
C LYS A 24 10.77 5.91 14.46
N GLN A 25 10.23 4.71 14.42
CA GLN A 25 10.60 3.67 13.45
C GLN A 25 9.40 3.30 12.59
N GLN A 26 9.61 3.22 11.27
CA GLN A 26 8.63 2.80 10.29
C GLN A 26 9.24 1.71 9.38
N GLY A 27 9.06 0.46 9.79
CA GLY A 27 9.67 -0.68 9.13
C GLY A 27 11.20 -0.60 9.22
N ILE A 28 11.86 -0.59 8.08
CA ILE A 28 13.33 -0.51 7.94
C ILE A 28 13.87 0.93 8.05
N ASN A 29 13.01 1.91 8.30
CA ASN A 29 13.41 3.32 8.38
C ASN A 29 13.32 3.82 9.82
N LEU A 30 14.44 4.32 10.32
CA LEU A 30 14.52 5.10 11.54
C LEU A 30 14.42 6.58 11.19
N TRP A 31 13.65 7.33 11.95
CA TRP A 31 13.48 8.76 11.77
C TRP A 31 14.06 9.51 12.96
N TYR A 32 14.83 10.55 12.68
CA TYR A 32 15.51 11.38 13.66
C TYR A 32 15.08 12.84 13.47
N LYS A 33 15.22 13.62 14.53
CA LYS A 33 15.46 15.05 14.34
C LYS A 33 16.81 15.20 13.66
N SER A 34 16.89 16.04 12.64
CA SER A 34 18.09 16.23 11.84
C SER A 34 19.28 16.54 12.74
N PRO A 35 20.38 15.78 12.64
CA PRO A 35 21.59 16.10 13.39
C PRO A 35 22.35 17.28 12.76
N LEU A 36 21.91 17.75 11.58
CA LEU A 36 22.57 18.81 10.81
C LEU A 36 22.00 20.21 11.09
N ARG A 37 20.86 20.29 11.79
CA ARG A 37 20.15 21.54 12.09
C ARG A 37 19.13 21.35 13.20
N GLU A 38 18.72 22.42 13.85
CA GLU A 38 17.61 22.36 14.80
C GLU A 38 16.27 22.18 14.09
N GLU A 39 15.42 21.32 14.67
CA GLU A 39 14.06 21.11 14.18
C GLU A 39 13.07 20.64 15.26
N THR A 40 11.80 20.93 15.02
CA THR A 40 10.67 20.48 15.87
C THR A 40 10.14 19.13 15.40
N GLU A 41 9.93 18.97 14.09
CA GLU A 41 9.41 17.75 13.45
C GLU A 41 10.52 16.95 12.78
N ALA A 42 10.53 15.63 12.95
CA ALA A 42 11.58 14.77 12.42
C ALA A 42 11.52 14.60 10.89
N SER A 43 12.59 15.00 10.22
CA SER A 43 12.73 14.97 8.76
C SER A 43 13.94 14.16 8.27
N PHE A 44 14.76 13.64 9.18
CA PHE A 44 15.95 12.87 8.85
C PHE A 44 15.67 11.37 8.91
N LYS A 45 15.89 10.65 7.82
CA LYS A 45 15.55 9.23 7.68
C LYS A 45 16.81 8.39 7.47
N VAL A 46 16.98 7.35 8.27
CA VAL A 46 18.03 6.33 8.11
C VAL A 46 17.38 5.01 7.71
N ASN A 47 17.82 4.44 6.59
CA ASN A 47 17.43 3.10 6.14
C ASN A 47 18.46 2.08 6.67
N ILE A 48 18.01 1.15 7.51
CA ILE A 48 18.91 0.21 8.21
C ILE A 48 19.41 -0.94 7.32
N GLU A 49 18.69 -1.28 6.25
CA GLU A 49 19.11 -2.35 5.32
C GLU A 49 20.16 -1.84 4.34
N ARG A 50 19.92 -0.66 3.76
CA ARG A 50 20.83 -0.03 2.80
C ARG A 50 21.99 0.70 3.46
N ASN A 51 21.92 0.90 4.78
CA ASN A 51 22.84 1.75 5.55
C ASN A 51 23.02 3.13 4.91
N GLN A 52 21.90 3.80 4.61
CA GLN A 52 21.88 5.12 3.95
C GLN A 52 20.96 6.08 4.70
N TRP A 53 21.33 7.36 4.72
CA TRP A 53 20.51 8.42 5.30
C TRP A 53 20.00 9.41 4.24
N TYR A 54 18.91 10.09 4.55
CA TYR A 54 18.36 11.18 3.75
C TYR A 54 17.66 12.21 4.64
N ASP A 55 18.02 13.48 4.51
CA ASP A 55 17.35 14.63 5.13
C ASP A 55 16.39 15.26 4.12
N PHE A 56 15.08 15.18 4.43
CA PHE A 56 14.04 15.66 3.51
C PHE A 56 13.97 17.19 3.40
N ALA A 57 14.46 17.95 4.37
CA ALA A 57 14.44 19.41 4.30
C ALA A 57 15.64 19.96 3.53
N LEU A 58 16.81 19.31 3.66
CA LEU A 58 18.02 19.71 2.96
C LEU A 58 18.15 19.07 1.56
N GLY A 59 17.38 18.01 1.28
CA GLY A 59 17.49 17.26 0.03
C GLY A 59 18.84 16.54 -0.11
N LYS A 60 19.50 16.24 1.02
CA LYS A 60 20.83 15.61 1.08
C LYS A 60 20.72 14.19 1.62
N GLY A 61 21.66 13.33 1.24
CA GLY A 61 21.73 11.97 1.73
C GLY A 61 23.03 11.29 1.33
N GLY A 62 23.28 10.11 1.89
CA GLY A 62 24.51 9.37 1.63
C GLY A 62 24.72 8.21 2.60
N GLY A 63 25.95 7.71 2.67
CA GLY A 63 26.40 6.75 3.67
C GLY A 63 27.00 7.46 4.88
N THR A 64 27.73 6.69 5.70
CA THR A 64 28.35 7.16 6.95
C THR A 64 29.40 8.25 6.73
N ILE A 65 30.16 8.18 5.63
CA ILE A 65 31.21 9.17 5.31
C ILE A 65 30.58 10.50 4.93
N GLU A 66 29.56 10.49 4.05
CA GLU A 66 28.84 11.69 3.65
C GLU A 66 28.11 12.33 4.84
N LEU A 67 27.58 11.50 5.76
CA LEU A 67 27.00 12.00 7.00
C LEU A 67 28.03 12.74 7.86
N ALA A 68 29.17 12.10 8.10
CA ALA A 68 30.24 12.68 8.91
C ALA A 68 30.82 13.95 8.27
N SER A 69 30.96 13.98 6.95
CA SER A 69 31.36 15.20 6.21
C SER A 69 30.42 16.38 6.52
N HIS A 70 29.10 16.15 6.53
CA HIS A 70 28.15 17.20 6.89
C HIS A 70 28.17 17.57 8.37
N LEU A 71 28.33 16.60 9.28
CA LEU A 71 28.40 16.86 10.72
C LEU A 71 29.63 17.68 11.12
N TYR A 72 30.77 17.41 10.49
CA TYR A 72 32.03 18.11 10.78
C TYR A 72 32.30 19.27 9.81
N ALA A 73 31.37 19.57 8.89
CA ALA A 73 31.47 20.63 7.89
C ALA A 73 32.81 20.63 7.12
N THR A 74 33.24 19.46 6.65
CA THR A 74 34.52 19.29 5.96
C THR A 74 34.45 18.16 4.92
N ASP A 75 35.27 18.27 3.88
CA ASP A 75 35.44 17.23 2.84
C ASP A 75 36.80 16.51 2.96
N HIS A 76 37.59 16.81 4.00
CA HIS A 76 38.90 16.21 4.21
C HIS A 76 38.78 14.78 4.74
N ILE A 77 38.83 13.81 3.82
CA ILE A 77 38.60 12.37 4.10
C ILE A 77 39.45 11.81 5.25
N PRO A 78 40.78 12.06 5.35
CA PRO A 78 41.56 11.50 6.46
C PRO A 78 41.05 11.95 7.84
N TYR A 79 40.63 13.21 7.96
CA TYR A 79 40.06 13.75 9.19
C TYR A 79 38.68 13.17 9.49
N ILE A 80 37.83 12.99 8.48
CA ILE A 80 36.53 12.33 8.64
C ILE A 80 36.71 10.90 9.15
N LEU A 81 37.64 10.14 8.57
CA LEU A 81 37.92 8.76 8.98
C LEU A 81 38.46 8.69 10.41
N GLU A 82 39.28 9.65 10.83
CA GLU A 82 39.74 9.79 12.21
C GLU A 82 38.58 10.03 13.17
N ARG A 83 37.69 10.97 12.85
CA ARG A 83 36.51 11.27 13.68
C ARG A 83 35.55 10.09 13.80
N ILE A 84 35.32 9.36 12.71
CA ILE A 84 34.51 8.13 12.76
C ILE A 84 35.22 7.08 13.63
N ALA A 85 36.56 6.97 13.53
CA ALA A 85 37.34 6.03 14.33
C ALA A 85 37.26 6.31 15.83
N GLU A 86 37.33 7.58 16.23
CA GLU A 86 37.18 8.00 17.64
C GLU A 86 35.82 7.57 18.23
N GLN A 87 34.76 7.55 17.41
CA GLN A 87 33.42 7.16 17.85
C GLN A 87 33.20 5.64 17.84
N THR A 88 34.02 4.89 17.09
CA THR A 88 33.86 3.44 16.91
C THR A 88 34.02 2.61 18.20
N PRO A 89 34.94 2.92 19.15
CA PRO A 89 35.01 2.25 20.45
C PRO A 89 33.74 2.35 21.29
N HIS A 90 32.92 3.38 21.06
CA HIS A 90 31.63 3.55 21.72
C HIS A 90 30.49 2.77 21.04
N ILE A 91 30.76 2.19 19.86
CA ILE A 91 29.85 1.29 19.14
C ILE A 91 30.04 -0.11 19.71
N ARG A 92 29.18 -0.51 20.66
CA ARG A 92 29.18 -1.88 21.19
C ARG A 92 28.72 -2.88 20.12
N PRO A 93 29.30 -4.08 20.02
CA PRO A 93 28.87 -5.14 19.08
C PRO A 93 27.40 -5.56 19.24
N ASP A 94 26.79 -5.30 20.40
CA ASP A 94 25.36 -5.53 20.69
C ASP A 94 24.53 -4.25 20.48
N SER A 95 24.71 -3.63 19.31
CA SER A 95 24.45 -2.22 19.07
C SER A 95 22.99 -1.76 19.30
N PHE A 96 22.87 -0.46 19.59
CA PHE A 96 21.66 0.27 19.95
C PHE A 96 20.38 -0.25 19.28
N SER A 97 19.51 -0.86 20.08
CA SER A 97 18.16 -1.27 19.67
C SER A 97 17.17 -0.20 20.15
N PHE A 98 16.61 0.58 19.24
CA PHE A 98 15.53 1.53 19.56
C PHE A 98 14.29 0.76 20.05
N GLY A 99 14.22 0.56 21.36
CA GLY A 99 13.26 -0.34 21.99
C GLY A 99 13.52 -1.79 21.60
N LYS A 100 13.58 -2.68 22.58
CA LYS A 100 13.17 -4.08 22.34
C LYS A 100 11.68 -4.07 21.98
N GLN A 101 11.31 -3.65 20.77
CA GLN A 101 10.36 -4.45 20.03
C GLN A 101 11.23 -5.51 19.39
N SER A 102 11.36 -6.61 20.11
CA SER A 102 11.69 -7.92 19.57
C SER A 102 11.53 -7.91 18.04
N SER A 103 12.64 -8.03 17.33
CA SER A 103 12.67 -8.42 15.91
C SER A 103 12.17 -9.87 15.72
N SER A 104 11.28 -10.32 16.61
CA SER A 104 10.77 -11.67 16.77
C SER A 104 9.42 -11.75 17.50
N GLU A 105 8.76 -10.63 17.84
CA GLU A 105 7.31 -10.72 18.09
C GLU A 105 6.61 -10.61 16.74
N PRO A 106 5.87 -11.65 16.30
CA PRO A 106 5.13 -11.52 15.07
C PRO A 106 4.16 -10.34 15.24
N ARG A 107 4.20 -9.38 14.28
CA ARG A 107 3.26 -8.23 14.21
C ARG A 107 1.78 -8.64 14.32
N PHE A 108 1.52 -9.93 14.16
CA PHE A 108 0.26 -10.62 14.28
C PHE A 108 0.48 -11.86 15.15
N GLN A 109 0.32 -11.73 16.48
CA GLN A 109 0.25 -12.89 17.37
C GLN A 109 -1.14 -13.51 17.28
N GLN A 110 -1.26 -14.83 17.46
CA GLN A 110 -2.55 -15.53 17.43
C GLN A 110 -3.37 -15.23 16.16
N LEU A 111 -2.72 -15.28 14.99
CA LEU A 111 -3.39 -15.06 13.72
C LEU A 111 -4.37 -16.20 13.43
N GLU A 112 -5.63 -15.86 13.26
CA GLU A 112 -6.69 -16.77 12.84
C GLU A 112 -7.34 -16.23 11.57
N ILE A 113 -7.39 -17.06 10.53
CA ILE A 113 -8.03 -16.73 9.26
C ILE A 113 -9.35 -17.50 9.17
N VAL A 114 -10.47 -16.77 9.14
CA VAL A 114 -11.82 -17.33 9.10
C VAL A 114 -12.60 -16.81 7.89
N PRO A 115 -13.71 -17.45 7.47
CA PRO A 115 -14.60 -16.90 6.48
C PRO A 115 -15.10 -15.51 6.89
N LEU A 116 -15.12 -14.57 5.93
CA LEU A 116 -15.57 -13.20 6.18
C LEU A 116 -17.04 -13.19 6.62
N SER A 117 -17.28 -12.83 7.88
CA SER A 117 -18.61 -12.89 8.48
C SER A 117 -18.92 -11.75 9.46
N SER A 118 -17.90 -11.01 9.93
CA SER A 118 -18.08 -9.89 10.84
C SER A 118 -19.01 -8.80 10.28
N PRO A 119 -20.10 -8.46 10.98
CA PRO A 119 -21.02 -7.40 10.58
C PRO A 119 -20.32 -6.05 10.41
N ALA A 120 -19.31 -5.75 11.22
CA ALA A 120 -18.58 -4.49 11.15
C ALA A 120 -17.72 -4.39 9.87
N LEU A 121 -17.09 -5.49 9.45
CA LEU A 121 -16.33 -5.53 8.19
C LEU A 121 -17.24 -5.49 6.97
N LEU A 122 -18.38 -6.21 7.01
CA LEU A 122 -19.37 -6.20 5.95
C LEU A 122 -20.04 -4.82 5.79
N SER A 123 -20.37 -4.17 6.90
CA SER A 123 -20.90 -2.79 6.90
C SER A 123 -19.87 -1.82 6.32
N TYR A 124 -18.59 -1.96 6.68
CA TYR A 124 -17.52 -1.16 6.08
C TYR A 124 -17.41 -1.37 4.57
N LEU A 125 -17.48 -2.60 4.08
CA LEU A 125 -17.46 -2.89 2.63
C LEU A 125 -18.67 -2.29 1.91
N GLN A 126 -19.86 -2.41 2.50
CA GLN A 126 -21.09 -1.85 1.94
C GLN A 126 -21.06 -0.32 1.89
N GLU A 127 -20.50 0.35 2.90
CA GLU A 127 -20.26 1.80 2.87
C GLU A 127 -19.31 2.20 1.73
N ARG A 128 -18.33 1.35 1.41
CA ARG A 128 -17.43 1.52 0.26
C ARG A 128 -18.05 1.11 -1.07
N GLY A 129 -19.36 0.82 -1.09
CA GLY A 129 -20.12 0.42 -2.27
C GLY A 129 -19.85 -1.01 -2.73
N ILE A 130 -19.10 -1.82 -1.99
CA ILE A 130 -18.70 -3.17 -2.41
C ILE A 130 -19.83 -4.16 -2.17
N ASN A 131 -20.09 -5.02 -3.17
CA ASN A 131 -21.00 -6.14 -3.01
C ASN A 131 -20.48 -7.15 -1.98
N THR A 132 -21.24 -7.39 -0.91
CA THR A 132 -20.82 -8.23 0.22
C THR A 132 -20.70 -9.70 -0.14
N GLU A 133 -21.51 -10.23 -1.05
CA GLU A 133 -21.43 -11.63 -1.49
C GLU A 133 -20.17 -11.87 -2.33
N LEU A 134 -19.80 -10.93 -3.20
CA LEU A 134 -18.51 -10.96 -3.89
C LEU A 134 -17.35 -10.88 -2.89
N ALA A 135 -17.41 -9.94 -1.93
CA ALA A 135 -16.35 -9.82 -0.94
C ALA A 135 -16.18 -11.08 -0.07
N LYS A 136 -17.26 -11.77 0.31
CA LYS A 136 -17.19 -13.04 1.06
C LYS A 136 -16.51 -14.16 0.27
N ARG A 137 -16.67 -14.16 -1.06
CA ARG A 137 -16.01 -15.13 -1.95
C ARG A 137 -14.50 -14.87 -2.03
N GLU A 138 -14.14 -13.62 -2.29
CA GLU A 138 -12.78 -13.19 -2.59
C GLU A 138 -11.90 -12.96 -1.35
N CYS A 139 -12.49 -12.60 -0.22
CA CYS A 139 -11.78 -12.25 1.00
C CYS A 139 -12.03 -13.24 2.14
N ARG A 140 -11.19 -13.11 3.16
CA ARG A 140 -11.31 -13.75 4.47
C ARG A 140 -11.35 -12.67 5.54
N GLU A 141 -11.52 -13.09 6.78
CA GLU A 141 -11.38 -12.25 7.96
C GLU A 141 -10.16 -12.74 8.75
N ALA A 142 -9.26 -11.83 9.09
CA ALA A 142 -8.10 -12.11 9.93
C ALA A 142 -8.36 -11.55 11.33
N HIS A 143 -8.31 -12.41 12.34
CA HIS A 143 -8.23 -12.02 13.75
C HIS A 143 -6.78 -12.12 14.21
N PHE A 144 -6.28 -11.10 14.89
CA PHE A 144 -4.90 -11.10 15.36
C PHE A 144 -4.74 -10.23 16.60
N THR A 145 -3.70 -10.51 17.37
CA THR A 145 -3.28 -9.72 18.53
C THR A 145 -2.07 -8.88 18.13
N ASN A 146 -2.13 -7.58 18.39
CA ASN A 146 -1.02 -6.64 18.22
C ASN A 146 -0.90 -5.79 19.49
N ASN A 147 0.29 -5.73 20.09
CA ASN A 147 0.53 -5.02 21.36
C ASN A 147 -0.49 -5.38 22.47
N GLY A 148 -0.81 -6.68 22.62
CA GLY A 148 -1.75 -7.18 23.63
C GLY A 148 -3.23 -6.87 23.37
N LYS A 149 -3.58 -6.21 22.25
CA LYS A 149 -4.97 -5.94 21.86
C LYS A 149 -5.38 -6.82 20.69
N ARG A 150 -6.60 -7.37 20.74
CA ARG A 150 -7.19 -8.14 19.64
C ARG A 150 -7.79 -7.19 18.61
N TYR A 151 -7.51 -7.49 17.35
CA TYR A 151 -8.00 -6.77 16.17
C TYR A 151 -8.59 -7.76 15.18
N PHE A 152 -9.41 -7.24 14.28
CA PHE A 152 -9.91 -7.98 13.13
C PHE A 152 -9.94 -7.09 11.89
N ALA A 153 -9.70 -7.69 10.73
CA ALA A 153 -9.64 -6.99 9.45
C ALA A 153 -10.05 -7.92 8.30
N ILE A 154 -10.52 -7.31 7.21
CA ILE A 154 -10.66 -8.00 5.93
C ILE A 154 -9.26 -8.43 5.51
N ALA A 155 -9.11 -9.67 5.07
CA ALA A 155 -7.86 -10.26 4.61
C ALA A 155 -8.00 -10.74 3.18
N PHE A 156 -7.22 -10.16 2.28
CA PHE A 156 -7.17 -10.54 0.88
C PHE A 156 -5.89 -11.34 0.60
N PRO A 157 -6.00 -12.62 0.19
CA PRO A 157 -4.85 -13.51 0.08
C PRO A 157 -3.93 -13.13 -1.10
N ASN A 158 -2.64 -13.37 -0.94
CA ASN A 158 -1.65 -13.26 -2.01
C ASN A 158 -1.06 -14.62 -2.41
N ILE A 159 -0.25 -14.66 -3.48
CA ILE A 159 0.25 -15.92 -4.06
C ILE A 159 1.25 -16.68 -3.18
N SER A 160 1.76 -16.07 -2.11
CA SER A 160 2.74 -16.69 -1.20
C SER A 160 2.19 -16.94 0.20
N GLY A 161 0.86 -16.98 0.35
CA GLY A 161 0.21 -17.27 1.63
C GLY A 161 0.20 -16.11 2.64
N GLY A 162 0.63 -14.90 2.22
CA GLY A 162 0.41 -13.68 2.98
C GLY A 162 -0.94 -13.03 2.64
N TYR A 163 -1.23 -11.90 3.29
CA TYR A 163 -2.50 -11.19 3.11
C TYR A 163 -2.29 -9.68 3.08
N GLU A 164 -3.04 -8.99 2.22
CA GLU A 164 -3.34 -7.58 2.47
C GLU A 164 -4.51 -7.48 3.43
N ILE A 165 -4.38 -6.66 4.47
CA ILE A 165 -5.41 -6.50 5.48
C ILE A 165 -5.92 -5.07 5.57
N ARG A 166 -7.23 -4.93 5.75
CA ARG A 166 -7.88 -3.63 5.86
C ARG A 166 -9.11 -3.67 6.76
N ASN A 167 -9.29 -2.62 7.54
CA ASN A 167 -10.58 -2.25 8.12
C ASN A 167 -10.78 -0.74 8.00
N ARG A 168 -11.82 -0.19 8.63
CA ARG A 168 -12.11 1.24 8.58
C ARG A 168 -10.95 2.13 9.04
N TYR A 169 -10.14 1.66 9.98
CA TYR A 169 -9.13 2.46 10.67
C TYR A 169 -7.70 2.12 10.27
N PHE A 170 -7.49 0.97 9.62
CA PHE A 170 -6.18 0.40 9.41
C PHE A 170 -6.06 -0.24 8.02
N LYS A 171 -4.91 -0.02 7.38
CA LYS A 171 -4.42 -0.77 6.23
C LYS A 171 -3.04 -1.34 6.59
N GLY A 172 -2.82 -2.61 6.30
CA GLY A 172 -1.54 -3.27 6.50
C GLY A 172 -1.44 -4.55 5.69
N CYS A 173 -0.43 -5.34 6.00
CA CYS A 173 -0.20 -6.64 5.36
C CYS A 173 0.24 -7.65 6.41
N ILE A 174 -0.14 -8.91 6.21
CA ILE A 174 0.43 -10.08 6.88
C ILE A 174 1.47 -10.65 5.90
N ALA A 175 2.71 -10.77 6.37
CA ALA A 175 3.81 -11.24 5.55
C ALA A 175 3.58 -12.69 5.07
N PRO A 176 4.13 -13.08 3.91
CA PRO A 176 4.97 -12.28 3.00
C PRO A 176 4.17 -11.25 2.18
N LYS A 177 4.81 -10.12 1.81
CA LYS A 177 4.22 -9.15 0.87
C LYS A 177 4.40 -9.64 -0.56
N GLU A 178 3.30 -9.90 -1.24
CA GLU A 178 3.29 -10.39 -2.62
C GLU A 178 2.09 -9.87 -3.41
N ILE A 179 2.13 -10.07 -4.73
CA ILE A 179 0.95 -9.88 -5.59
C ILE A 179 -0.11 -10.95 -5.32
N SER A 180 -1.36 -10.67 -5.67
CA SER A 180 -2.39 -11.70 -5.80
C SER A 180 -2.63 -11.98 -7.28
N HIS A 181 -2.75 -13.26 -7.63
CA HIS A 181 -3.00 -13.71 -9.00
C HIS A 181 -4.21 -14.65 -9.01
N ILE A 182 -5.33 -14.17 -9.53
CA ILE A 182 -6.60 -14.88 -9.59
C ILE A 182 -6.76 -15.42 -11.01
N ARG A 183 -6.47 -16.72 -11.18
CA ARG A 183 -6.59 -17.43 -12.45
C ARG A 183 -7.91 -18.18 -12.54
N GLN A 184 -8.54 -18.11 -13.71
CA GLN A 184 -9.76 -18.86 -13.97
C GLN A 184 -9.46 -20.33 -14.21
N ALA A 185 -10.37 -21.21 -13.78
CA ALA A 185 -10.20 -22.65 -14.00
C ALA A 185 -10.32 -23.01 -15.49
N GLY A 186 -9.51 -23.98 -15.93
CA GLY A 186 -9.54 -24.52 -17.29
C GLY A 186 -8.57 -23.82 -18.23
N LYS A 187 -9.06 -23.26 -19.34
CA LYS A 187 -8.22 -22.67 -20.39
C LYS A 187 -7.49 -21.42 -19.90
N ALA A 188 -6.20 -21.32 -20.21
CA ALA A 188 -5.43 -20.10 -20.00
C ALA A 188 -6.14 -18.90 -20.63
N ARG A 189 -6.16 -17.76 -19.92
CA ARG A 189 -6.72 -16.52 -20.42
C ARG A 189 -5.63 -15.70 -21.10
N GLU A 190 -5.96 -15.10 -22.24
CA GLU A 190 -5.06 -14.20 -22.97
C GLU A 190 -5.07 -12.78 -22.38
N THR A 191 -6.06 -12.46 -21.54
CA THR A 191 -6.25 -11.12 -20.97
C THR A 191 -6.12 -11.14 -19.45
N CYS A 192 -5.37 -10.18 -18.91
CA CYS A 192 -5.24 -9.94 -17.47
C CYS A 192 -5.61 -8.49 -17.11
N TYR A 193 -6.45 -8.34 -16.07
CA TYR A 193 -6.77 -7.03 -15.50
C TYR A 193 -5.99 -6.84 -14.21
N VAL A 194 -5.23 -5.75 -14.15
CA VAL A 194 -4.27 -5.46 -13.08
C VAL A 194 -4.76 -4.30 -12.24
N PHE A 195 -4.84 -4.50 -10.93
CA PHE A 195 -5.32 -3.50 -9.96
C PHE A 195 -4.20 -3.11 -9.01
N GLU A 196 -4.17 -1.85 -8.59
CA GLU A 196 -3.20 -1.38 -7.59
C GLU A 196 -3.45 -2.01 -6.21
N GLY A 197 -4.72 -2.04 -5.79
CA GLY A 197 -5.15 -2.63 -4.53
C GLY A 197 -6.39 -3.51 -4.66
N PHE A 198 -6.63 -4.34 -3.64
CA PHE A 198 -7.76 -5.27 -3.66
C PHE A 198 -9.12 -4.57 -3.56
N MET A 199 -9.18 -3.35 -3.01
CA MET A 199 -10.43 -2.57 -2.98
C MET A 199 -10.85 -2.17 -4.40
N ASP A 200 -9.91 -1.84 -5.29
CA ASP A 200 -10.20 -1.54 -6.69
C ASP A 200 -10.65 -2.80 -7.42
N TYR A 201 -9.99 -3.93 -7.18
CA TYR A 201 -10.43 -5.24 -7.68
C TYR A 201 -11.89 -5.54 -7.29
N LEU A 202 -12.24 -5.44 -6.00
CA LEU A 202 -13.62 -5.66 -5.55
C LEU A 202 -14.60 -4.64 -6.13
N SER A 203 -14.14 -3.40 -6.33
CA SER A 203 -14.97 -2.34 -6.94
C SER A 203 -15.27 -2.66 -8.40
N PHE A 204 -14.28 -3.14 -9.15
CA PHE A 204 -14.46 -3.59 -10.53
C PHE A 204 -15.47 -4.73 -10.63
N LEU A 205 -15.35 -5.76 -9.78
CA LEU A 205 -16.30 -6.88 -9.79
C LEU A 205 -17.72 -6.39 -9.48
N THR A 206 -17.86 -5.48 -8.52
CA THR A 206 -19.16 -4.89 -8.17
C THR A 206 -19.76 -4.11 -9.34
N LEU A 207 -18.98 -3.22 -9.97
CA LEU A 207 -19.41 -2.45 -11.14
C LEU A 207 -19.83 -3.36 -12.30
N ARG A 208 -19.10 -4.45 -12.54
CA ARG A 208 -19.45 -5.42 -13.60
C ARG A 208 -20.77 -6.13 -13.31
N LEU A 209 -20.98 -6.53 -12.07
CA LEU A 209 -22.21 -7.17 -11.64
C LEU A 209 -23.41 -6.21 -11.74
N GLU A 210 -23.25 -4.96 -11.35
CA GLU A 210 -24.32 -3.95 -11.42
C GLU A 210 -24.66 -3.54 -12.86
N ASN A 211 -23.66 -3.37 -13.72
CA ASN A 211 -23.86 -2.95 -15.11
C ASN A 211 -24.34 -4.09 -16.02
N CYS A 212 -23.92 -5.34 -15.74
CA CYS A 212 -24.23 -6.51 -16.56
C CYS A 212 -24.72 -7.70 -15.72
N PRO A 213 -25.87 -7.57 -15.00
CA PRO A 213 -26.29 -8.57 -14.02
C PRO A 213 -26.59 -9.95 -14.61
N LYS A 214 -27.01 -10.03 -15.88
CA LYS A 214 -27.29 -11.31 -16.56
C LYS A 214 -26.04 -12.04 -17.02
N PHE A 215 -24.98 -11.30 -17.36
CA PHE A 215 -23.71 -11.83 -17.88
C PHE A 215 -22.58 -10.91 -17.43
N PRO A 216 -22.12 -11.02 -16.17
CA PRO A 216 -21.08 -10.13 -15.64
C PRO A 216 -19.68 -10.47 -16.20
N GLU A 217 -19.52 -11.62 -16.86
CA GLU A 217 -18.30 -12.05 -17.57
C GLU A 217 -17.03 -11.97 -16.69
N LEU A 218 -17.14 -12.33 -15.42
CA LEU A 218 -16.03 -12.26 -14.46
C LEU A 218 -14.95 -13.33 -14.71
N ASP A 219 -15.22 -14.31 -15.57
CA ASP A 219 -14.37 -15.48 -15.81
C ASP A 219 -13.70 -15.48 -17.19
N ARG A 220 -13.87 -14.42 -17.99
CA ARG A 220 -13.24 -14.29 -19.32
C ARG A 220 -11.79 -13.80 -19.29
N GLN A 221 -11.34 -13.31 -18.13
CA GLN A 221 -10.01 -12.77 -17.89
C GLN A 221 -9.47 -13.28 -16.56
N ASP A 222 -8.15 -13.25 -16.44
CA ASP A 222 -7.50 -13.39 -15.15
C ASP A 222 -7.35 -12.02 -14.49
N TYR A 223 -7.14 -12.02 -13.18
CA TYR A 223 -6.95 -10.80 -12.41
C TYR A 223 -5.62 -10.84 -11.67
N MET A 224 -4.98 -9.68 -11.58
CA MET A 224 -3.79 -9.50 -10.77
C MET A 224 -3.99 -8.28 -9.87
N VAL A 225 -3.65 -8.41 -8.60
CA VAL A 225 -3.69 -7.30 -7.66
C VAL A 225 -2.27 -7.09 -7.16
N LEU A 226 -1.72 -5.91 -7.40
CA LEU A 226 -0.35 -5.60 -7.02
C LEU A 226 -0.18 -5.61 -5.51
N ASN A 227 -1.24 -5.31 -4.75
CA ASN A 227 -1.24 -5.13 -3.29
C ASN A 227 -0.39 -3.93 -2.80
N SER A 228 0.40 -3.35 -3.69
CA SER A 228 1.08 -2.06 -3.61
C SER A 228 1.84 -1.86 -4.93
N VAL A 229 1.98 -0.62 -5.41
CA VAL A 229 2.88 -0.30 -6.53
C VAL A 229 4.34 -0.76 -6.30
N SER A 230 4.74 -1.00 -5.05
CA SER A 230 6.07 -1.57 -4.74
C SER A 230 6.27 -3.00 -5.25
N ASN A 231 5.19 -3.72 -5.58
CA ASN A 231 5.24 -5.08 -6.11
C ASN A 231 5.17 -5.14 -7.65
N VAL A 232 5.26 -4.02 -8.37
CA VAL A 232 5.21 -4.02 -9.85
C VAL A 232 6.27 -4.95 -10.44
N SER A 233 7.50 -4.94 -9.91
CA SER A 233 8.57 -5.83 -10.38
C SER A 233 8.21 -7.31 -10.27
N LYS A 234 7.44 -7.69 -9.24
CA LYS A 234 6.96 -9.07 -9.03
C LYS A 234 5.82 -9.44 -9.99
N ALA A 235 5.10 -8.45 -10.49
CA ALA A 235 4.03 -8.62 -11.47
C ALA A 235 4.56 -8.77 -12.89
N LEU A 236 5.75 -8.27 -13.23
CA LEU A 236 6.25 -8.27 -14.61
C LEU A 236 6.31 -9.67 -15.20
N TYR A 237 7.06 -10.59 -14.58
CA TYR A 237 7.21 -11.96 -15.08
C TYR A 237 5.87 -12.67 -15.34
N PRO A 238 4.91 -12.74 -14.38
CA PRO A 238 3.63 -13.37 -14.65
C PRO A 238 2.74 -12.59 -15.64
N LEU A 239 2.97 -11.31 -15.86
CA LEU A 239 2.24 -10.54 -16.88
C LEU A 239 2.68 -10.87 -18.31
N GLY A 240 3.94 -11.29 -18.50
CA GLY A 240 4.47 -11.69 -19.81
C GLY A 240 3.76 -12.89 -20.46
N SER A 241 2.94 -13.65 -19.72
CA SER A 241 2.14 -14.75 -20.29
C SER A 241 0.81 -14.33 -20.91
N TYR A 242 0.47 -13.04 -20.86
CA TYR A 242 -0.79 -12.51 -21.40
C TYR A 242 -0.54 -11.73 -22.68
N GLU A 243 -1.53 -11.70 -23.58
CA GLU A 243 -1.48 -10.88 -24.79
C GLU A 243 -2.04 -9.47 -24.56
N ARG A 244 -2.99 -9.35 -23.61
CA ARG A 244 -3.70 -8.12 -23.30
C ARG A 244 -3.66 -7.83 -21.80
N ILE A 245 -3.19 -6.64 -21.44
CA ILE A 245 -3.08 -6.19 -20.05
C ILE A 245 -3.90 -4.90 -19.92
N HIS A 246 -4.84 -4.87 -18.98
CA HIS A 246 -5.60 -3.66 -18.67
C HIS A 246 -5.27 -3.22 -17.25
N CYS A 247 -4.68 -2.03 -17.10
CA CYS A 247 -4.25 -1.51 -15.80
C CYS A 247 -5.28 -0.55 -15.22
N PHE A 248 -5.78 -0.89 -14.03
CA PHE A 248 -6.69 -0.10 -13.20
C PHE A 248 -5.93 0.41 -11.98
N PHE A 249 -5.08 1.42 -12.20
CA PHE A 249 -4.27 2.05 -11.14
C PHE A 249 -4.87 3.37 -10.66
N ASP A 250 -4.42 3.82 -9.50
CA ASP A 250 -4.84 5.11 -8.95
C ASP A 250 -4.43 6.24 -9.91
N ASN A 251 -5.26 7.27 -10.02
CA ASN A 251 -4.99 8.50 -10.77
C ASN A 251 -4.02 9.41 -10.00
N ASP A 252 -2.90 8.85 -9.54
CA ASP A 252 -1.83 9.55 -8.86
C ASP A 252 -0.45 9.23 -9.48
N ARG A 253 0.60 9.86 -8.94
CA ARG A 253 1.95 9.69 -9.46
C ARG A 253 2.46 8.25 -9.34
N ALA A 254 2.06 7.54 -8.29
CA ALA A 254 2.49 6.16 -8.04
C ALA A 254 1.84 5.20 -9.06
N GLY A 255 0.54 5.34 -9.29
CA GLY A 255 -0.18 4.57 -10.30
C GLY A 255 0.34 4.83 -11.73
N MET A 256 0.59 6.10 -12.08
CA MET A 256 1.19 6.46 -13.38
C MET A 256 2.59 5.84 -13.58
N GLU A 257 3.42 5.84 -12.54
CA GLU A 257 4.75 5.25 -12.59
C GLU A 257 4.70 3.72 -12.70
N ALA A 258 3.77 3.07 -12.00
CA ALA A 258 3.53 1.63 -12.13
C ALA A 258 3.14 1.24 -13.57
N LEU A 259 2.22 2.00 -14.19
CA LEU A 259 1.86 1.79 -15.59
C LEU A 259 3.05 2.00 -16.53
N ARG A 260 3.87 3.02 -16.27
CA ARG A 260 5.07 3.30 -17.06
C ARG A 260 6.06 2.13 -17.02
N GLN A 261 6.27 1.52 -15.85
CA GLN A 261 7.15 0.34 -15.71
C GLN A 261 6.65 -0.85 -16.52
N ILE A 262 5.35 -1.17 -16.46
CA ILE A 262 4.78 -2.27 -17.26
C ILE A 262 4.90 -1.98 -18.77
N ARG A 263 4.68 -0.73 -19.19
CA ARG A 263 4.84 -0.32 -20.59
C ARG A 263 6.29 -0.35 -21.08
N MET A 264 7.26 -0.03 -20.21
CA MET A 264 8.67 -0.13 -20.58
C MET A 264 9.09 -1.58 -20.83
N GLU A 265 8.58 -2.51 -20.03
CA GLU A 265 8.89 -3.93 -20.18
C GLU A 265 8.18 -4.56 -21.40
N TYR A 266 6.87 -4.30 -21.56
CA TYR A 266 6.05 -5.07 -22.50
C TYR A 266 5.35 -4.25 -23.59
N GLY A 267 5.45 -2.92 -23.56
CA GLY A 267 4.65 -2.05 -24.45
C GLY A 267 4.97 -2.15 -25.94
N ARG A 268 6.03 -2.87 -26.33
CA ARG A 268 6.35 -3.19 -27.73
C ARG A 268 5.62 -4.43 -28.24
N ASP A 269 5.41 -5.41 -27.35
CA ASP A 269 5.00 -6.77 -27.73
C ASP A 269 3.56 -7.08 -27.31
N LEU A 270 3.08 -6.45 -26.22
CA LEU A 270 1.77 -6.71 -25.63
C LEU A 270 0.85 -5.49 -25.76
N TYR A 271 -0.45 -5.76 -25.88
CA TYR A 271 -1.45 -4.70 -25.81
C TYR A 271 -1.68 -4.27 -24.36
N ILE A 272 -1.25 -3.05 -24.01
CA ILE A 272 -1.40 -2.49 -22.66
C ILE A 272 -2.36 -1.31 -22.69
N ARG A 273 -3.52 -1.47 -22.04
CA ARG A 273 -4.51 -0.42 -21.88
C ARG A 273 -4.43 0.24 -20.51
N ASP A 274 -4.40 1.57 -20.52
CA ASP A 274 -4.66 2.36 -19.33
C ASP A 274 -6.18 2.48 -19.12
N ALA A 275 -6.69 1.80 -18.09
CA ALA A 275 -8.11 1.85 -17.76
C ALA A 275 -8.43 3.02 -16.82
N SER A 276 -7.45 3.75 -16.29
CA SER A 276 -7.72 4.84 -15.34
C SER A 276 -8.52 5.99 -15.95
N GLN A 277 -8.44 6.10 -17.27
CA GLN A 277 -9.24 7.01 -18.09
C GLN A 277 -10.76 6.79 -17.94
N THR A 278 -11.22 5.58 -17.63
CA THR A 278 -12.67 5.31 -17.50
C THR A 278 -13.27 5.86 -16.20
N TYR A 279 -12.43 6.23 -15.23
CA TYR A 279 -12.82 6.86 -13.97
C TYR A 279 -12.06 8.19 -13.76
N SER A 280 -11.86 8.93 -14.85
CA SER A 280 -11.26 10.27 -14.81
C SER A 280 -12.03 11.19 -13.84
N GLY A 281 -11.30 11.93 -13.00
CA GLY A 281 -11.90 12.78 -11.95
C GLY A 281 -12.22 12.04 -10.65
N CYS A 282 -11.84 10.78 -10.53
CA CYS A 282 -11.80 10.03 -9.28
C CYS A 282 -10.35 9.62 -9.00
N LYS A 283 -9.96 9.57 -7.73
CA LYS A 283 -8.63 9.13 -7.31
C LYS A 283 -8.41 7.66 -7.68
N ASP A 284 -9.38 6.82 -7.40
CA ASP A 284 -9.30 5.36 -7.57
C ASP A 284 -10.64 4.79 -8.06
N LEU A 285 -10.67 3.49 -8.36
CA LEU A 285 -11.87 2.85 -8.89
C LEU A 285 -12.96 2.74 -7.81
N ASN A 286 -12.57 2.65 -6.53
CA ASN A 286 -13.52 2.58 -5.43
C ASN A 286 -14.25 3.91 -5.18
N GLU A 287 -13.58 5.05 -5.34
CA GLU A 287 -14.20 6.37 -5.31
C GLU A 287 -15.20 6.53 -6.47
N TYR A 288 -14.83 6.05 -7.66
CA TYR A 288 -15.73 6.06 -8.81
C TYR A 288 -17.01 5.25 -8.56
N LEU A 289 -16.88 4.04 -8.00
CA LEU A 289 -18.03 3.22 -7.60
C LEU A 289 -18.95 3.95 -6.60
N GLN A 290 -18.39 4.60 -5.58
CA GLN A 290 -19.18 5.36 -4.61
C GLN A 290 -19.96 6.50 -5.27
N LYS A 291 -19.31 7.30 -6.14
CA LYS A 291 -19.99 8.37 -6.89
C LYS A 291 -21.11 7.83 -7.77
N GLN A 292 -20.91 6.68 -8.40
CA GLN A 292 -21.93 6.05 -9.24
C GLN A 292 -23.15 5.60 -8.40
N ALA A 293 -22.90 5.02 -7.23
CA ALA A 293 -23.97 4.65 -6.29
C ALA A 293 -24.75 5.88 -5.78
N GLU A 294 -24.06 6.98 -5.44
CA GLU A 294 -24.69 8.24 -5.04
C GLU A 294 -25.56 8.82 -6.15
N ARG A 295 -25.04 8.86 -7.39
CA ARG A 295 -25.78 9.33 -8.56
C ARG A 295 -27.03 8.50 -8.81
N ASN A 296 -26.94 7.18 -8.71
CA ASN A 296 -28.08 6.28 -8.87
C ASN A 296 -29.16 6.52 -7.80
N ARG A 297 -28.77 6.73 -6.53
CA ARG A 297 -29.70 7.08 -5.45
C ARG A 297 -30.44 8.40 -5.72
N GLN A 298 -29.72 9.43 -6.20
CA GLN A 298 -30.33 10.72 -6.54
C GLN A 298 -31.32 10.60 -7.70
N VAL A 299 -30.99 9.84 -8.74
CA VAL A 299 -31.90 9.60 -9.87
C VAL A 299 -33.16 8.86 -9.41
N GLN A 300 -33.01 7.90 -8.50
CA GLN A 300 -34.14 7.14 -7.96
C GLN A 300 -35.05 7.99 -7.07
N SER A 301 -34.49 8.84 -6.20
CA SER A 301 -35.28 9.76 -5.36
C SER A 301 -36.06 10.79 -6.19
N VAL A 302 -35.49 11.26 -7.30
CA VAL A 302 -36.17 12.17 -8.25
C VAL A 302 -37.30 11.45 -8.98
N ARG A 303 -37.11 10.19 -9.40
CA ARG A 303 -38.18 9.39 -10.02
C ARG A 303 -39.34 9.16 -9.05
N GLU A 304 -39.05 8.79 -7.80
CA GLU A 304 -40.07 8.54 -6.78
C GLU A 304 -40.90 9.79 -6.44
N THR A 305 -40.30 10.98 -6.43
CA THR A 305 -41.00 12.26 -6.22
C THR A 305 -41.92 12.63 -7.39
N HIS A 306 -41.59 12.25 -8.62
CA HIS A 306 -42.45 12.49 -9.80
C HIS A 306 -43.62 11.50 -9.95
N THR A 307 -43.58 10.34 -9.28
CA THR A 307 -44.66 9.34 -9.32
C THR A 307 -45.74 9.51 -8.24
N GLN A 308 -45.63 10.48 -7.32
CA GLN A 308 -46.72 10.74 -6.37
C GLN A 308 -47.86 11.51 -7.06
N PRO A 309 -49.09 10.94 -7.14
CA PRO A 309 -50.22 11.66 -7.72
C PRO A 309 -50.58 12.88 -6.85
N PRO A 310 -51.01 14.00 -7.46
CA PRO A 310 -51.40 15.18 -6.69
C PRO A 310 -52.53 14.80 -5.72
N LYS A 311 -52.32 15.06 -4.43
CA LYS A 311 -53.35 14.89 -3.40
C LYS A 311 -54.59 15.66 -3.83
N LYS A 312 -55.69 14.95 -4.13
CA LYS A 312 -57.01 15.55 -4.35
C LYS A 312 -57.35 16.38 -3.12
N LYS A 313 -57.38 17.71 -3.28
CA LYS A 313 -57.99 18.61 -2.29
C LYS A 313 -59.49 18.30 -2.30
N ASN A 314 -59.96 17.62 -1.26
CA ASN A 314 -61.40 17.46 -1.04
C ASN A 314 -62.03 18.85 -0.91
N GLY A 315 -63.02 19.11 -1.75
CA GLY A 315 -63.78 20.36 -1.75
C GLY A 315 -64.48 20.57 -0.41
N PHE A 316 -64.38 21.81 0.09
CA PHE A 316 -65.27 22.30 1.12
C PHE A 316 -66.67 22.47 0.51
N ARG A 317 -67.65 21.77 1.08
CA ARG A 317 -69.06 22.16 1.00
C ARG A 317 -69.36 23.01 2.22
N LEU A 318 -69.79 24.24 2.01
CA LEU A 318 -70.84 24.93 2.77
C LEU A 318 -71.63 25.79 1.78
#